data_AF-A0A139AF04-F1
#
_entry.id   AF-A0A139AF04-F1
#
_cell.length_a   1.000
_cell.length_b   1.000
_cell.length_c   1.000
_cell.angle_alpha   90.00
_cell.angle_beta   90.00
_cell.angle_gamma   90.00
#
_symmetry.space_group_name_H-M   'P 1'
#
loop_
_entity.id
_entity.type
_entity.pdbx_description
1 polymer ?
#
loop_
_entity_poly.entity_id
_entity_poly.type
_entity_poly.pdbx_seq_one_letter_code
_entity_poly.pdbx_strand_id
1 'polypeptide(L)'
;MIRWRSPSRRTQIHPGDGDTAATRSRSSTRKRFSFFGSPADYTVPEPPKPTADSTAETPAVTPTDLLFDACEEGNLNLVLKQLKLGADPNARKRVTLKVNVEIEKRTFQPVVLPNGTRLLPKEERTDTVYGESLLAIAICMGRTDIARALLEAGADPNREIDWHIADCWEVFTQDQWTRRWRFNYRFPSALAFALARGRRVAFNSIGGEEGRPPSPEQPSTSEARVWVNKKGSHVILERPTRWAHVREECLLDPSIDMARALLHHGAEVSTTVVNTIRKLNNPAFVDLLDKHVTYHLNKTLPRLGSSSGQTPISPAVERSRASSPTTTPPPSPSSASPLPLTLGTPSHRWSLSGVTVIAHMDTLHKENADLKAEVQGLREKVEWLEKYNGEGTSDDSSRDWSAGCAAVGRVGELKDFGHVDSTLYQTV
;
A
#
# COMPACT_ATOMS: atom_id res chain seq x y z
N MET A 1 19.23 -21.45 -33.56
CA MET A 1 19.33 -21.49 -32.08
C MET A 1 17.93 -21.47 -31.49
N ILE A 2 17.55 -22.62 -30.92
CA ILE A 2 16.53 -22.92 -29.90
C ILE A 2 15.21 -22.11 -29.94
N ARG A 3 14.20 -22.70 -30.63
CA ARG A 3 12.77 -22.42 -30.45
C ARG A 3 12.21 -23.31 -29.33
N TRP A 4 11.55 -22.71 -28.34
CA TRP A 4 10.71 -23.43 -27.38
C TRP A 4 9.32 -23.70 -28.00
N ARG A 5 8.92 -24.98 -28.04
CA ARG A 5 7.56 -25.41 -28.39
C ARG A 5 6.82 -25.80 -27.10
N SER A 6 5.61 -25.26 -26.90
CA SER A 6 4.66 -25.71 -25.89
C SER A 6 4.01 -27.04 -26.31
N PRO A 7 3.70 -27.97 -25.39
CA PRO A 7 3.00 -29.20 -25.71
C PRO A 7 1.49 -29.06 -25.48
N SER A 8 0.72 -29.14 -26.56
CA SER A 8 -0.73 -29.38 -26.53
C SER A 8 -1.01 -30.84 -26.18
N ARG A 9 -1.57 -31.13 -24.99
CA ARG A 9 -2.17 -32.43 -24.70
C ARG A 9 -3.63 -32.42 -25.14
N ARG A 10 -3.89 -33.10 -26.25
CA ARG A 10 -5.20 -33.46 -26.77
C ARG A 10 -5.49 -34.89 -26.31
N THR A 11 -6.36 -35.08 -25.33
CA THR A 11 -6.79 -36.42 -24.90
C THR A 11 -7.91 -36.87 -25.83
N GLN A 12 -7.63 -37.89 -26.66
CA GLN A 12 -8.61 -38.58 -27.48
C GLN A 12 -9.57 -39.39 -26.61
N ILE A 13 -10.86 -39.25 -26.89
CA ILE A 13 -11.94 -40.10 -26.38
C ILE A 13 -12.09 -41.26 -27.37
N HIS A 14 -11.95 -42.50 -26.89
CA HIS A 14 -12.39 -43.69 -27.59
C HIS A 14 -13.70 -44.19 -26.97
N PRO A 15 -14.72 -44.52 -27.78
CA PRO A 15 -15.89 -45.25 -27.32
C PRO A 15 -15.61 -46.75 -27.38
N GLY A 16 -15.99 -47.48 -26.33
CA GLY A 16 -15.91 -48.92 -26.25
C GLY A 16 -17.12 -49.45 -25.49
N ASP A 17 -17.96 -50.14 -26.23
CA ASP A 17 -19.21 -50.78 -25.83
C ASP A 17 -19.06 -51.81 -24.70
N GLY A 18 -20.21 -52.08 -24.05
CA GLY A 18 -20.63 -53.47 -23.92
C GLY A 18 -20.47 -54.14 -22.56
N ASP A 19 -21.62 -54.34 -21.94
CA ASP A 19 -22.06 -55.59 -21.30
C ASP A 19 -21.93 -55.84 -19.79
N THR A 20 -23.13 -56.15 -19.28
CA THR A 20 -23.49 -57.20 -18.30
C THR A 20 -23.33 -56.94 -16.80
N ALA A 21 -24.46 -56.54 -16.22
CA ALA A 21 -25.16 -57.24 -15.14
C ALA A 21 -24.34 -58.20 -14.26
N ALA A 22 -24.12 -57.80 -13.00
CA ALA A 22 -23.99 -58.74 -11.89
C ALA A 22 -24.44 -58.09 -10.57
N THR A 23 -25.68 -58.39 -10.22
CA THR A 23 -26.32 -58.18 -8.93
C THR A 23 -25.47 -58.81 -7.83
N ARG A 24 -24.80 -58.01 -6.99
CA ARG A 24 -24.21 -58.48 -5.73
C ARG A 24 -24.91 -57.83 -4.54
N SER A 25 -25.91 -58.57 -4.08
CA SER A 25 -26.50 -58.51 -2.75
C SER A 25 -25.40 -58.51 -1.70
N ARG A 26 -25.20 -57.37 -1.01
CA ARG A 26 -24.40 -57.29 0.20
C ARG A 26 -25.34 -57.41 1.40
N SER A 27 -25.35 -58.61 1.97
CA SER A 27 -25.93 -58.96 3.25
C SER A 27 -25.30 -58.11 4.35
N SER A 28 -26.03 -57.07 4.79
CA SER A 28 -25.71 -56.26 5.95
C SER A 28 -25.96 -57.08 7.22
N THR A 29 -24.89 -57.66 7.78
CA THR A 29 -24.92 -58.27 9.11
C THR A 29 -24.92 -57.14 10.14
N ARG A 30 -26.11 -56.71 10.52
CA ARG A 30 -26.37 -55.73 11.58
C ARG A 30 -26.01 -56.36 12.94
N LYS A 31 -24.75 -56.25 13.37
CA LYS A 31 -24.37 -56.53 14.76
C LYS A 31 -25.04 -55.50 15.66
N ARG A 32 -26.14 -55.90 16.31
CA ARG A 32 -26.70 -55.22 17.48
C ARG A 32 -25.64 -55.24 18.59
N PHE A 33 -24.95 -54.12 18.79
CA PHE A 33 -24.26 -53.85 20.04
C PHE A 33 -25.31 -53.34 21.04
N SER A 34 -25.76 -54.24 21.91
CA SER A 34 -26.52 -53.91 23.10
C SER A 34 -25.57 -53.43 24.19
N PHE A 35 -25.32 -52.12 24.24
CA PHE A 35 -24.80 -51.43 25.42
C PHE A 35 -25.98 -51.02 26.30
N PHE A 36 -26.45 -51.93 27.14
CA PHE A 36 -27.26 -51.58 28.32
C PHE A 36 -26.30 -51.39 29.50
N GLY A 37 -25.72 -50.19 29.59
CA GLY A 37 -25.10 -49.69 30.82
C GLY A 37 -26.15 -48.91 31.60
N SER A 38 -26.36 -49.28 32.85
CA SER A 38 -27.33 -48.69 33.78
C SER A 38 -27.11 -47.16 33.95
N PRO A 39 -28.15 -46.32 33.94
CA PRO A 39 -28.03 -44.89 34.19
C PRO A 39 -28.08 -44.64 35.70
N ALA A 40 -26.97 -44.82 36.38
CA ALA A 40 -26.80 -44.37 37.76
C ALA A 40 -25.40 -43.78 37.92
N ASP A 41 -25.35 -42.56 38.46
CA ASP A 41 -24.17 -41.85 38.96
C ASP A 41 -23.22 -41.19 37.94
N TYR A 42 -23.78 -40.50 36.94
CA TYR A 42 -23.08 -39.34 36.36
C TYR A 42 -23.41 -38.09 37.19
N THR A 43 -22.74 -37.92 38.33
CA THR A 43 -22.63 -36.63 39.00
C THR A 43 -21.86 -35.70 38.08
N VAL A 44 -22.58 -34.80 37.40
CA VAL A 44 -21.99 -33.70 36.63
C VAL A 44 -21.18 -32.87 37.63
N PRO A 45 -19.84 -32.80 37.52
CA PRO A 45 -19.05 -31.98 38.41
C PRO A 45 -19.53 -30.54 38.29
N GLU A 46 -19.88 -29.96 39.44
CA GLU A 46 -20.33 -28.57 39.54
C GLU A 46 -19.27 -27.68 38.88
N PRO A 47 -19.63 -26.81 37.92
CA PRO A 47 -18.67 -25.94 37.27
C PRO A 47 -17.93 -25.12 38.34
N PRO A 48 -16.60 -24.99 38.25
CA PRO A 48 -15.83 -24.28 39.27
C PRO A 48 -16.41 -22.89 39.46
N LYS A 49 -16.82 -22.60 40.70
CA LYS A 49 -17.33 -21.29 41.12
C LYS A 49 -16.36 -20.22 40.60
N PRO A 50 -16.83 -19.21 39.83
CA PRO A 50 -15.96 -18.17 39.31
C PRO A 50 -15.29 -17.47 40.50
N THR A 51 -13.97 -17.65 40.62
CA THR A 51 -13.15 -17.00 41.63
C THR A 51 -13.22 -15.50 41.39
N ALA A 52 -13.80 -14.76 42.34
CA ALA A 52 -14.20 -13.36 42.22
C ALA A 52 -13.04 -12.35 42.18
N ASP A 53 -11.79 -12.78 42.00
CA ASP A 53 -10.59 -11.93 42.13
C ASP A 53 -9.96 -11.48 40.80
N SER A 54 -10.59 -11.75 39.65
CA SER A 54 -10.11 -11.23 38.37
C SER A 54 -10.78 -9.89 38.02
N THR A 55 -10.62 -8.87 38.86
CA THR A 55 -10.78 -7.46 38.45
C THR A 55 -9.70 -7.16 37.43
N ALA A 56 -9.99 -7.39 36.15
CA ALA A 56 -9.12 -6.97 35.06
C ALA A 56 -8.99 -5.45 35.14
N GLU A 57 -7.85 -4.96 35.65
CA GLU A 57 -7.53 -3.53 35.65
C GLU A 57 -7.71 -3.01 34.22
N THR A 58 -8.64 -2.08 34.06
CA THR A 58 -8.81 -1.39 32.79
C THR A 58 -7.48 -0.70 32.50
N PRO A 59 -6.83 -0.95 31.35
CA PRO A 59 -5.53 -0.38 31.06
C PRO A 59 -5.61 1.14 31.18
N ALA A 60 -4.68 1.74 31.91
CA ALA A 60 -4.65 3.18 32.11
C ALA A 60 -4.59 3.89 30.75
N VAL A 61 -5.55 4.81 30.51
CA VAL A 61 -5.63 5.58 29.27
C VAL A 61 -4.38 6.44 29.13
N THR A 62 -3.63 6.23 28.06
CA THR A 62 -2.40 6.97 27.81
C THR A 62 -2.69 8.31 27.11
N PRO A 63 -1.80 9.32 27.21
CA PRO A 63 -1.94 10.56 26.43
C PRO A 63 -2.02 10.32 24.91
N THR A 64 -1.36 9.26 24.43
CA THR A 64 -1.42 8.84 23.03
C THR A 64 -2.80 8.33 22.64
N ASP A 65 -3.50 7.61 23.52
CA ASP A 65 -4.88 7.17 23.26
C ASP A 65 -5.80 8.38 23.10
N LEU A 66 -5.69 9.35 24.01
CA LEU A 66 -6.44 10.61 23.94
C LEU A 66 -6.07 11.46 22.72
N LEU A 67 -4.85 11.31 22.18
CA LEU A 67 -4.41 12.01 20.96
C LEU A 67 -5.12 11.46 19.71
N PHE A 68 -5.43 10.16 19.66
CA PHE A 68 -6.25 9.60 18.58
C PHE A 68 -7.66 10.16 18.60
N ASP A 69 -8.31 10.15 19.77
CA ASP A 69 -9.67 10.68 19.93
C ASP A 69 -9.73 12.16 19.51
N ALA A 70 -8.78 12.97 19.98
CA ALA A 70 -8.68 14.38 19.63
C ALA A 70 -8.49 14.62 18.12
N CYS A 71 -7.69 13.78 17.45
CA CYS A 71 -7.50 13.84 15.99
C CYS A 71 -8.81 13.49 15.26
N GLU A 72 -9.48 12.40 15.65
CA GLU A 72 -10.71 11.91 15.01
C GLU A 72 -11.95 12.78 15.26
N GLU A 73 -11.92 13.60 16.31
CA GLU A 73 -12.88 14.67 16.58
C GLU A 73 -12.56 15.97 15.82
N GLY A 74 -11.34 16.11 15.29
CA GLY A 74 -10.90 17.34 14.64
C GLY A 74 -10.64 18.50 15.62
N ASN A 75 -10.28 18.19 16.87
CA ASN A 75 -10.09 19.19 17.92
C ASN A 75 -8.60 19.53 18.12
N LEU A 76 -8.13 20.55 17.41
CA LEU A 76 -6.74 21.02 17.45
C LEU A 76 -6.25 21.35 18.88
N ASN A 77 -7.10 21.94 19.72
CA ASN A 77 -6.70 22.31 21.08
C ASN A 77 -6.39 21.08 21.94
N LEU A 78 -7.18 20.02 21.80
CA LEU A 78 -6.92 18.76 22.47
C LEU A 78 -5.67 18.08 21.92
N VAL A 79 -5.47 18.09 20.59
CA VAL A 79 -4.25 17.57 19.95
C VAL A 79 -3.01 18.24 20.54
N LEU A 80 -2.96 19.58 20.56
CA LEU A 80 -1.84 20.33 21.11
C LEU A 80 -1.63 20.07 22.61
N LYS A 81 -2.72 19.89 23.37
CA LYS A 81 -2.65 19.52 24.78
C LYS A 81 -2.00 18.15 24.98
N GLN A 82 -2.41 17.13 24.22
CA GLN A 82 -1.86 15.77 24.36
C GLN A 82 -0.40 15.71 23.92
N LEU A 83 -0.03 16.42 22.84
CA LEU A 83 1.37 16.53 22.41
C LEU A 83 2.25 17.17 23.49
N LYS A 84 1.77 18.22 24.17
CA LYS A 84 2.48 18.82 25.33
C LYS A 84 2.64 17.87 26.51
N LEU A 85 1.76 16.88 26.66
CA LEU A 85 1.85 15.83 27.67
C LEU A 85 2.76 14.67 27.25
N GLY A 86 3.44 14.77 26.10
CA GLY A 86 4.38 13.76 25.62
C GLY A 86 3.74 12.62 24.83
N ALA A 87 2.52 12.80 24.31
CA ALA A 87 1.93 11.85 23.37
C ALA A 87 2.82 11.73 22.11
N ASP A 88 2.99 10.51 21.60
CA ASP A 88 3.82 10.23 20.42
C ASP A 88 3.08 10.60 19.12
N PRO A 89 3.55 11.59 18.33
CA PRO A 89 2.92 11.98 17.07
C PRO A 89 3.09 10.94 15.96
N ASN A 90 4.01 9.98 16.13
CA ASN A 90 4.24 8.88 15.19
C ASN A 90 3.49 7.59 15.58
N ALA A 91 2.61 7.67 16.58
CA ALA A 91 1.81 6.55 17.02
C ALA A 91 0.88 6.04 15.91
N ARG A 92 0.56 4.75 16.00
CA ARG A 92 -0.34 4.05 15.09
C ARG A 92 -1.45 3.37 15.86
N LYS A 93 -2.64 3.35 15.26
CA LYS A 93 -3.79 2.62 15.76
C LYS A 93 -3.45 1.14 15.89
N ARG A 94 -4.09 0.44 16.83
CA ARG A 94 -4.08 -1.03 16.91
C ARG A 94 -5.46 -1.56 16.54
N VAL A 95 -5.50 -2.61 15.73
CA VAL A 95 -6.74 -3.25 15.33
C VAL A 95 -6.66 -4.72 15.70
N THR A 96 -7.52 -5.15 16.61
CA THR A 96 -7.63 -6.53 17.08
C THR A 96 -8.88 -7.17 16.49
N LEU A 97 -8.71 -8.25 15.75
CA LEU A 97 -9.80 -9.08 15.24
C LEU A 97 -9.98 -10.29 16.16
N LYS A 98 -11.19 -10.46 16.71
CA LYS A 98 -11.56 -11.58 17.58
C LYS A 98 -12.76 -12.32 17.00
N VAL A 99 -12.55 -13.55 16.53
CA VAL A 99 -13.58 -14.31 15.78
C VAL A 99 -13.58 -15.79 16.14
N ASN A 100 -14.69 -16.46 15.85
CA ASN A 100 -14.78 -17.91 15.92
C ASN A 100 -14.36 -18.52 14.58
N VAL A 101 -13.39 -19.42 14.61
CA VAL A 101 -12.87 -20.15 13.46
C VAL A 101 -13.32 -21.61 13.55
N GLU A 102 -13.95 -22.10 12.49
CA GLU A 102 -14.27 -23.52 12.32
C GLU A 102 -12.99 -24.32 12.08
N ILE A 103 -12.74 -25.30 12.94
CA ILE A 103 -11.60 -26.18 12.79
C ILE A 103 -12.06 -27.50 12.17
N GLU A 104 -11.61 -27.76 10.96
CA GLU A 104 -11.66 -29.10 10.38
C GLU A 104 -10.57 -29.99 11.01
N LYS A 105 -10.84 -30.51 12.20
CA LYS A 105 -10.00 -31.58 12.76
C LYS A 105 -10.37 -32.89 12.09
N ARG A 106 -9.41 -33.53 11.40
CA ARG A 106 -9.58 -34.86 10.78
C ARG A 106 -10.08 -35.93 11.76
N THR A 107 -9.85 -35.74 13.05
CA THR A 107 -10.20 -36.67 14.12
C THR A 107 -11.60 -36.47 14.70
N PHE A 108 -12.23 -35.31 14.48
CA PHE A 108 -13.57 -35.05 15.02
C PHE A 108 -14.63 -35.48 14.02
N GLN A 109 -15.47 -36.44 14.42
CA GLN A 109 -16.69 -36.72 13.67
C GLN A 109 -17.62 -35.51 13.82
N PRO A 110 -18.06 -34.90 12.71
CA PRO A 110 -19.01 -33.80 12.78
C PRO A 110 -20.31 -34.23 13.44
N VAL A 111 -20.88 -33.36 14.26
CA VAL A 111 -22.25 -33.52 14.73
C VAL A 111 -23.15 -33.09 13.58
N VAL A 112 -23.84 -34.06 12.96
CA VAL A 112 -24.83 -33.79 11.90
C VAL A 112 -26.20 -33.69 12.55
N LEU A 113 -26.81 -32.51 12.48
CA LEU A 113 -28.16 -32.28 12.97
C LEU A 113 -29.21 -32.99 12.10
N PRO A 114 -30.45 -33.23 12.59
CA PRO A 114 -31.51 -33.91 11.82
C PRO A 114 -31.86 -33.24 10.47
N ASN A 115 -31.58 -31.94 10.33
CA ASN A 115 -31.75 -31.19 9.09
C ASN A 115 -30.56 -31.33 8.12
N GLY A 116 -29.57 -32.17 8.43
CA GLY A 116 -28.35 -32.36 7.64
C GLY A 116 -27.25 -31.34 7.89
N THR A 117 -27.45 -30.36 8.77
CA THR A 117 -26.44 -29.33 9.07
C THR A 117 -25.28 -29.96 9.84
N ARG A 118 -24.07 -29.82 9.30
CA ARG A 118 -22.82 -30.25 9.94
C ARG A 118 -22.32 -29.17 10.88
N LEU A 119 -22.36 -29.43 12.18
CA LEU A 119 -21.74 -28.58 13.19
C LEU A 119 -20.26 -28.94 13.31
N LEU A 120 -19.41 -28.00 12.94
CA LEU A 120 -17.97 -28.08 13.17
C LEU A 120 -17.62 -27.44 14.52
N PRO A 121 -16.60 -27.97 15.24
CA PRO A 121 -16.10 -27.31 16.44
C PRO A 121 -15.52 -25.93 16.06
N LYS A 122 -15.83 -24.93 16.88
CA LYS A 122 -15.35 -23.57 16.73
C LYS A 122 -14.33 -23.25 17.80
N GLU A 123 -13.27 -22.57 17.42
CA GLU A 123 -12.25 -22.03 18.33
C GLU A 123 -12.21 -20.52 18.18
N GLU A 124 -12.20 -19.81 19.30
CA GLU A 124 -11.99 -18.37 19.29
C GLU A 124 -10.53 -18.07 18.97
N ARG A 125 -10.30 -17.23 17.97
CA ARG A 125 -8.98 -16.74 17.61
C ARG A 125 -8.94 -15.23 17.63
N THR A 126 -7.77 -14.73 18.01
CA THR A 126 -7.49 -13.31 18.11
C THR A 126 -6.21 -13.00 17.34
N ASP A 127 -6.20 -11.90 16.61
CA ASP A 127 -5.01 -11.36 15.98
C ASP A 127 -5.02 -9.84 16.01
N THR A 128 -3.85 -9.22 16.12
CA THR A 128 -3.72 -7.76 16.22
C THR A 128 -2.68 -7.23 15.23
N VAL A 129 -3.03 -6.17 14.52
CA VAL A 129 -2.16 -5.48 13.57
C VAL A 129 -2.16 -3.97 13.82
N TYR A 130 -1.18 -3.27 13.26
CA TYR A 130 -1.20 -1.81 13.22
C TYR A 130 -2.14 -1.29 12.14
N GLY A 131 -2.93 -0.29 12.51
CA GLY A 131 -3.80 0.48 11.64
C GLY A 131 -3.12 1.77 11.14
N GLU A 132 -3.94 2.79 10.94
CA GLU A 132 -3.55 4.11 10.45
C GLU A 132 -2.62 4.83 11.45
N SER A 133 -1.70 5.64 10.93
CA SER A 133 -0.95 6.60 11.74
C SER A 133 -1.78 7.85 12.01
N LEU A 134 -1.43 8.61 13.06
CA LEU A 134 -2.07 9.90 13.35
C LEU A 134 -2.01 10.85 12.15
N LEU A 135 -0.87 10.89 11.44
CA LEU A 135 -0.72 11.72 10.26
C LEU A 135 -1.64 11.26 9.11
N ALA A 136 -1.84 9.95 8.94
CA ALA A 136 -2.80 9.42 7.97
C ALA A 136 -4.24 9.82 8.32
N ILE A 137 -4.63 9.74 9.60
CA ILE A 137 -5.96 10.15 10.07
C ILE A 137 -6.20 11.65 9.79
N ALA A 138 -5.22 12.51 10.08
CA ALA A 138 -5.33 13.94 9.82
C ALA A 138 -5.48 14.25 8.31
N ILE A 139 -4.77 13.53 7.45
CA ILE A 139 -4.89 13.63 5.98
C ILE A 139 -6.27 13.16 5.52
N CYS A 140 -6.72 12.00 6.01
CA CYS A 140 -8.04 11.44 5.74
C CYS A 140 -9.18 12.42 6.05
N MET A 141 -9.05 13.16 7.15
CA MET A 141 -10.06 14.12 7.57
C MET A 141 -9.93 15.50 6.90
N GLY A 142 -8.91 15.70 6.05
CA GLY A 142 -8.63 17.00 5.43
C GLY A 142 -8.22 18.08 6.44
N ARG A 143 -7.71 17.70 7.61
CA ARG A 143 -7.37 18.62 8.72
C ARG A 143 -5.91 19.03 8.67
N THR A 144 -5.60 19.97 7.77
CA THR A 144 -4.23 20.52 7.59
C THR A 144 -3.67 21.17 8.86
N ASP A 145 -4.53 21.76 9.68
CA ASP A 145 -4.19 22.33 10.99
C ASP A 145 -3.62 21.26 11.94
N ILE A 146 -4.32 20.13 12.05
CA ILE A 146 -3.89 18.99 12.87
C ILE A 146 -2.64 18.33 12.30
N ALA A 147 -2.59 18.11 10.99
CA ALA A 147 -1.41 17.55 10.34
C ALA A 147 -0.17 18.41 10.60
N ARG A 148 -0.29 19.74 10.53
CA ARG A 148 0.81 20.66 10.87
C ARG A 148 1.24 20.51 12.33
N ALA A 149 0.31 20.47 13.28
CA ALA A 149 0.64 20.29 14.69
C ALA A 149 1.38 18.97 14.96
N LEU A 150 0.99 17.88 14.29
CA LEU A 150 1.69 16.60 14.37
C LEU A 150 3.11 16.69 13.79
N LEU A 151 3.27 17.33 12.64
CA LEU A 151 4.58 17.52 11.98
C LEU A 151 5.51 18.41 12.83
N GLU A 152 5.00 19.49 13.41
CA GLU A 152 5.73 20.37 14.33
C GLU A 152 6.18 19.63 15.60
N ALA A 153 5.41 18.64 16.04
CA ALA A 153 5.77 17.76 17.16
C ALA A 153 6.75 16.63 16.77
N GLY A 154 7.13 16.51 15.49
CA GLY A 154 8.10 15.52 15.02
C GLY A 154 7.48 14.28 14.37
N ALA A 155 6.24 14.34 13.88
CA ALA A 155 5.74 13.31 12.97
C ALA A 155 6.60 13.29 11.69
N ASP A 156 6.98 12.10 11.24
CA ASP A 156 7.80 11.94 10.04
C ASP A 156 6.92 11.90 8.76
N PRO A 157 7.00 12.91 7.87
CA PRO A 157 6.20 12.93 6.64
C PRO A 157 6.69 11.93 5.57
N ASN A 158 7.91 11.41 5.71
CA ASN A 158 8.51 10.46 4.78
C ASN A 158 8.31 9.00 5.22
N ARG A 159 7.81 8.79 6.44
CA ARG A 159 7.41 7.46 6.88
C ARG A 159 6.30 6.94 5.99
N GLU A 160 6.48 5.68 5.60
CA GLU A 160 5.47 4.96 4.83
C GLU A 160 4.14 4.94 5.58
N ILE A 161 3.05 5.17 4.85
CA ILE A 161 1.71 5.03 5.38
C ILE A 161 1.15 3.71 4.88
N ASP A 162 0.93 2.78 5.80
CA ASP A 162 0.26 1.52 5.52
C ASP A 162 -0.78 1.18 6.59
N TRP A 163 -1.76 0.33 6.27
CA TRP A 163 -2.67 -0.26 7.26
C TRP A 163 -3.47 -1.43 6.66
N HIS A 164 -4.08 -2.22 7.53
CA HIS A 164 -4.91 -3.37 7.15
C HIS A 164 -6.38 -3.12 7.47
N ILE A 165 -7.27 -3.72 6.68
CA ILE A 165 -8.71 -3.81 6.96
C ILE A 165 -9.08 -5.28 7.09
N ALA A 166 -9.71 -5.63 8.22
CA ALA A 166 -10.17 -6.99 8.48
C ALA A 166 -11.26 -7.40 7.48
N ASP A 167 -11.33 -8.69 7.19
CA ASP A 167 -12.45 -9.31 6.52
C ASP A 167 -13.65 -9.46 7.48
N CYS A 168 -14.84 -9.71 6.94
CA CYS A 168 -16.04 -9.91 7.75
C CYS A 168 -16.80 -11.17 7.31
N TRP A 169 -17.01 -12.09 8.26
CA TRP A 169 -17.71 -13.34 8.06
C TRP A 169 -18.48 -13.70 9.34
N GLU A 170 -19.64 -14.33 9.19
CA GLU A 170 -20.39 -14.85 10.33
C GLU A 170 -19.61 -15.94 11.08
N VAL A 171 -18.94 -16.80 10.31
CA VAL A 171 -18.04 -17.83 10.83
C VAL A 171 -16.84 -17.91 9.91
N PHE A 172 -15.63 -17.86 10.47
CA PHE A 172 -14.41 -17.99 9.68
C PHE A 172 -14.09 -19.46 9.48
N THR A 173 -13.81 -19.87 8.25
CA THR A 173 -13.10 -21.13 8.00
C THR A 173 -11.62 -20.95 8.33
N GLN A 174 -10.90 -22.06 8.52
CA GLN A 174 -9.45 -22.03 8.70
C GLN A 174 -8.72 -21.27 7.57
N ASP A 175 -9.18 -21.43 6.33
CA ASP A 175 -8.62 -20.75 5.16
C ASP A 175 -8.94 -19.24 5.17
N GLN A 176 -10.18 -18.85 5.48
CA GLN A 176 -10.54 -17.44 5.65
C GLN A 176 -9.71 -16.78 6.77
N TRP A 177 -9.44 -17.49 7.86
CA TRP A 177 -8.58 -16.98 8.95
C TRP A 177 -7.15 -16.69 8.49
N THR A 178 -6.58 -17.51 7.60
CA THR A 178 -5.25 -17.23 7.04
C THR A 178 -5.24 -15.95 6.19
N ARG A 179 -6.40 -15.54 5.66
CA ARG A 179 -6.60 -14.35 4.83
C ARG A 179 -7.46 -13.27 5.50
N ARG A 180 -7.51 -13.29 6.84
CA ARG A 180 -8.39 -12.45 7.68
C ARG A 180 -8.20 -10.94 7.50
N TRP A 181 -7.05 -10.50 7.00
CA TRP A 181 -6.80 -9.10 6.66
C TRP A 181 -6.99 -8.95 5.16
N ARG A 182 -8.22 -8.58 4.76
CA ARG A 182 -8.66 -8.61 3.37
C ARG A 182 -7.93 -7.58 2.50
N PHE A 183 -7.75 -6.37 3.05
CA PHE A 183 -7.16 -5.25 2.32
C PHE A 183 -5.95 -4.72 3.06
N ASN A 184 -4.92 -4.35 2.30
CA ASN A 184 -3.72 -3.70 2.79
C ASN A 184 -3.51 -2.44 1.94
N TYR A 185 -3.55 -1.29 2.59
CA TYR A 185 -3.26 0.01 2.00
C TYR A 185 -1.79 0.34 2.23
N ARG A 186 -1.09 0.81 1.19
CA ARG A 186 0.33 1.16 1.27
C ARG A 186 0.65 2.36 0.40
N PHE A 187 1.29 3.36 0.98
CA PHE A 187 1.71 4.59 0.33
C PHE A 187 3.14 4.93 0.76
N PRO A 188 4.04 5.27 -0.18
CA PRO A 188 5.46 5.44 0.13
C PRO A 188 5.76 6.63 1.05
N SER A 189 4.86 7.61 1.14
CA SER A 189 5.00 8.76 2.04
C SER A 189 3.63 9.41 2.31
N ALA A 190 3.57 10.29 3.31
CA ALA A 190 2.38 11.08 3.59
C ALA A 190 1.99 11.99 2.43
N LEU A 191 2.96 12.52 1.69
CA LEU A 191 2.70 13.33 0.50
C LEU A 191 2.08 12.50 -0.63
N ALA A 192 2.57 11.29 -0.86
CA ALA A 192 1.96 10.39 -1.84
C ALA A 192 0.52 10.01 -1.45
N PHE A 193 0.25 9.85 -0.16
CA PHE A 193 -1.08 9.57 0.36
C PHE A 193 -2.04 10.76 0.21
N ALA A 194 -1.62 11.97 0.60
CA ALA A 194 -2.43 13.18 0.49
C ALA A 194 -2.80 13.54 -0.97
N LEU A 195 -1.99 13.09 -1.93
CA LEU A 195 -2.22 13.31 -3.36
C LEU A 195 -2.91 12.14 -4.05
N ALA A 196 -3.16 11.04 -3.35
CA ALA A 196 -3.64 9.79 -3.93
C ALA A 196 -5.07 9.93 -4.47
N ARG A 197 -5.21 10.42 -5.71
CA ARG A 197 -6.47 10.36 -6.44
C ARG A 197 -6.56 9.08 -7.24
N GLY A 198 -7.51 8.21 -6.88
CA GLY A 198 -7.89 7.05 -7.69
C GLY A 198 -6.77 6.06 -7.99
N ARG A 199 -5.68 6.04 -7.20
CA ARG A 199 -4.66 5.01 -7.38
C ARG A 199 -5.20 3.68 -6.87
N ARG A 200 -5.15 2.66 -7.73
CA ARG A 200 -5.31 1.27 -7.31
C ARG A 200 -4.28 1.00 -6.23
N VAL A 201 -4.78 0.74 -5.03
CA VAL A 201 -4.00 0.11 -3.97
C VAL A 201 -3.56 -1.23 -4.53
N ALA A 202 -2.26 -1.47 -4.58
CA ALA A 202 -1.76 -2.78 -4.96
C ALA A 202 -2.26 -3.76 -3.91
N PHE A 203 -3.29 -4.54 -4.26
CA PHE A 203 -3.75 -5.63 -3.42
C PHE A 203 -2.64 -6.68 -3.45
N ASN A 204 -1.74 -6.60 -2.47
CA ASN A 204 -0.94 -7.76 -2.08
C ASN A 204 -1.90 -8.75 -1.42
N SER A 205 -2.75 -9.35 -2.25
CA SER A 205 -3.33 -10.64 -1.95
C SER A 205 -2.13 -11.52 -1.66
N ILE A 206 -1.91 -11.84 -0.39
CA ILE A 206 -0.99 -12.91 0.02
C ILE A 206 -1.58 -14.17 -0.64
N GLY A 207 -1.17 -14.43 -1.89
CA GLY A 207 -1.90 -15.32 -2.81
C GLY A 207 -1.81 -15.01 -4.32
N GLY A 208 -1.20 -13.91 -4.77
CA GLY A 208 -0.56 -13.86 -6.10
C GLY A 208 -1.45 -13.93 -7.36
N GLU A 209 -2.69 -13.44 -7.34
CA GLU A 209 -3.45 -13.22 -8.59
C GLU A 209 -3.45 -11.74 -8.99
N GLU A 210 -2.31 -11.27 -9.51
CA GLU A 210 -2.28 -10.10 -10.40
C GLU A 210 -3.18 -10.40 -11.60
N GLY A 211 -4.43 -9.93 -11.59
CA GLY A 211 -5.34 -10.11 -12.72
C GLY A 211 -6.81 -10.19 -12.37
N ARG A 212 -7.20 -10.33 -11.10
CA ARG A 212 -8.62 -10.32 -10.76
C ARG A 212 -9.19 -8.90 -10.97
N PRO A 213 -10.23 -8.73 -11.81
CA PRO A 213 -10.87 -7.43 -11.98
C PRO A 213 -11.35 -6.92 -10.61
N PRO A 214 -11.36 -5.59 -10.41
CA PRO A 214 -11.83 -4.99 -9.17
C PRO A 214 -13.22 -5.55 -8.89
N SER A 215 -13.40 -6.14 -7.70
CA SER A 215 -14.74 -6.53 -7.24
C SER A 215 -15.67 -5.31 -7.39
N PRO A 216 -16.92 -5.47 -7.83
CA PRO A 216 -17.88 -4.36 -7.91
C PRO A 216 -18.07 -3.62 -6.58
N GLU A 217 -17.66 -4.21 -5.46
CA GLU A 217 -17.65 -3.58 -4.14
C GLU A 217 -16.47 -2.61 -3.90
N GLN A 218 -15.55 -2.46 -4.85
CA GLN A 218 -14.45 -1.50 -4.73
C GLN A 218 -14.93 -0.10 -5.12
N PRO A 219 -14.51 0.95 -4.38
CA PRO A 219 -14.85 2.32 -4.75
C PRO A 219 -14.40 2.58 -6.19
N SER A 220 -15.26 3.26 -6.96
CA SER A 220 -14.98 3.56 -8.36
C SER A 220 -13.64 4.27 -8.48
N THR A 221 -12.87 3.92 -9.50
CA THR A 221 -11.54 4.50 -9.74
C THR A 221 -11.54 6.01 -9.96
N SER A 222 -12.72 6.61 -10.18
CA SER A 222 -12.92 8.05 -10.33
C SER A 222 -12.84 8.81 -9.02
N GLU A 223 -13.18 8.18 -7.89
CA GLU A 223 -13.24 8.82 -6.58
C GLU A 223 -12.12 8.30 -5.69
N ALA A 224 -11.42 9.22 -5.03
CA ALA A 224 -10.27 8.93 -4.20
C ALA A 224 -10.70 8.43 -2.81
N ARG A 225 -11.46 7.33 -2.79
CA ARG A 225 -11.99 6.73 -1.57
C ARG A 225 -11.04 5.65 -1.06
N VAL A 226 -10.75 5.69 0.23
CA VAL A 226 -10.01 4.65 0.95
C VAL A 226 -10.84 4.15 2.11
N TRP A 227 -10.68 2.88 2.47
CA TRP A 227 -11.28 2.33 3.68
C TRP A 227 -10.33 2.49 4.84
N VAL A 228 -10.86 2.97 5.95
CA VAL A 228 -10.13 3.13 7.22
C VAL A 228 -10.80 2.29 8.30
N ASN A 229 -10.05 1.92 9.32
CA ASN A 229 -10.58 1.23 10.49
C ASN A 229 -11.52 2.14 11.28
N LYS A 230 -12.31 1.54 12.17
CA LYS A 230 -13.17 2.28 13.11
C LYS A 230 -12.38 3.25 13.98
N LYS A 231 -13.08 4.23 14.53
CA LYS A 231 -12.53 5.23 15.45
C LYS A 231 -11.94 4.62 16.74
N GLY A 232 -10.97 5.31 17.34
CA GLY A 232 -10.27 4.96 18.58
C GLY A 232 -8.85 4.44 18.36
N SER A 233 -7.98 4.62 19.37
CA SER A 233 -6.57 4.18 19.34
C SER A 233 -6.41 2.66 19.28
N HIS A 234 -7.35 1.92 19.86
CA HIS A 234 -7.39 0.46 19.85
C HIS A 234 -8.80 -0.02 19.47
N VAL A 235 -8.94 -0.48 18.25
CA VAL A 235 -10.19 -1.01 17.70
C VAL A 235 -10.25 -2.51 17.96
N ILE A 236 -11.31 -2.98 18.60
CA ILE A 236 -11.58 -4.41 18.79
C ILE A 236 -12.79 -4.78 17.93
N LEU A 237 -12.55 -5.63 16.93
CA LEU A 237 -13.55 -6.16 16.01
C LEU A 237 -13.98 -7.54 16.49
N GLU A 238 -15.09 -7.59 17.23
CA GLU A 238 -15.66 -8.85 17.73
C GLU A 238 -16.66 -9.42 16.73
N ARG A 239 -16.31 -10.56 16.12
CA ARG A 239 -17.16 -11.33 15.19
C ARG A 239 -17.84 -10.45 14.13
N PRO A 240 -17.08 -9.66 13.35
CA PRO A 240 -17.67 -8.76 12.38
C PRO A 240 -18.33 -9.56 11.24
N THR A 241 -19.64 -9.36 11.04
CA THR A 241 -20.42 -10.06 10.01
C THR A 241 -20.71 -9.21 8.77
N ARG A 242 -20.40 -7.92 8.82
CA ARG A 242 -20.66 -6.95 7.74
C ARG A 242 -19.50 -5.97 7.61
N TRP A 243 -19.29 -5.45 6.39
CA TRP A 243 -18.26 -4.46 6.12
C TRP A 243 -18.38 -3.21 7.00
N ALA A 244 -19.61 -2.77 7.28
CA ALA A 244 -19.85 -1.63 8.16
C ALA A 244 -19.37 -1.82 9.60
N HIS A 245 -19.08 -3.06 10.05
CA HIS A 245 -18.51 -3.32 11.38
C HIS A 245 -17.00 -3.11 11.39
N VAL A 246 -16.31 -3.39 10.28
CA VAL A 246 -14.83 -3.39 10.24
C VAL A 246 -14.23 -2.07 9.77
N ARG A 247 -14.97 -1.30 8.98
CA ARG A 247 -14.40 -0.12 8.31
C ARG A 247 -15.35 1.08 8.23
N GLU A 248 -14.76 2.22 7.92
CA GLU A 248 -15.39 3.44 7.47
C GLU A 248 -14.78 3.85 6.13
N GLU A 249 -15.50 4.69 5.40
CA GLU A 249 -15.04 5.21 4.13
C GLU A 249 -14.52 6.63 4.33
N CYS A 250 -13.33 6.89 3.79
CA CYS A 250 -12.68 8.18 3.82
C CYS A 250 -12.49 8.69 2.39
N LEU A 251 -12.93 9.91 2.12
CA LEU A 251 -12.69 10.60 0.86
C LEU A 251 -11.40 11.41 0.96
N LEU A 252 -10.39 11.03 0.16
CA LEU A 252 -9.16 11.80 0.03
C LEU A 252 -9.39 12.92 -0.98
N ASP A 253 -9.46 14.15 -0.50
CA ASP A 253 -9.48 15.33 -1.36
C ASP A 253 -8.09 15.99 -1.37
N PRO A 254 -7.33 15.94 -2.49
CA PRO A 254 -6.01 16.54 -2.57
C PRO A 254 -6.05 18.05 -2.25
N SER A 255 -5.50 18.42 -1.09
CA SER A 255 -5.41 19.80 -0.65
C SER A 255 -4.02 20.39 -0.90
N ILE A 256 -3.97 21.57 -1.51
CA ILE A 256 -2.70 22.28 -1.75
C ILE A 256 -2.03 22.70 -0.43
N ASP A 257 -2.82 23.03 0.59
CA ASP A 257 -2.29 23.44 1.89
C ASP A 257 -1.72 22.26 2.66
N MET A 258 -2.35 21.08 2.54
CA MET A 258 -1.82 19.82 3.08
C MET A 258 -0.48 19.46 2.41
N ALA A 259 -0.42 19.48 1.07
CA ALA A 259 0.81 19.22 0.35
C ALA A 259 1.91 20.23 0.72
N ARG A 260 1.57 21.52 0.81
CA ARG A 260 2.51 22.57 1.25
C ARG A 260 3.01 22.31 2.66
N ALA A 261 2.14 21.92 3.60
CA ALA A 261 2.53 21.62 4.97
C ALA A 261 3.51 20.44 5.04
N LEU A 262 3.24 19.36 4.30
CA LEU A 262 4.12 18.19 4.22
C LEU A 262 5.48 18.56 3.63
N LEU A 263 5.50 19.26 2.48
CA LEU A 263 6.74 19.71 1.82
C LEU A 263 7.55 20.65 2.73
N HIS A 264 6.89 21.54 3.47
CA HIS A 264 7.56 22.44 4.41
C HIS A 264 8.29 21.69 5.53
N HIS A 265 7.73 20.55 5.97
CA HIS A 265 8.31 19.69 7.00
C HIS A 265 9.23 18.60 6.42
N GLY A 266 9.69 18.76 5.18
CA GLY A 266 10.71 17.90 4.59
C GLY A 266 10.17 16.64 3.91
N ALA A 267 8.88 16.60 3.54
CA ALA A 267 8.37 15.53 2.69
C ALA A 267 9.12 15.50 1.35
N GLU A 268 9.61 14.32 0.96
CA GLU A 268 10.35 14.14 -0.27
C GLU A 268 9.44 14.04 -1.50
N VAL A 269 9.85 14.70 -2.58
CA VAL A 269 9.16 14.64 -3.88
C VAL A 269 9.68 13.45 -4.68
N SER A 270 9.00 12.30 -4.57
CA SER A 270 9.32 11.12 -5.36
C SER A 270 8.79 11.20 -6.81
N THR A 271 9.31 10.37 -7.71
CA THR A 271 8.78 10.23 -9.09
C THR A 271 7.30 9.84 -9.10
N THR A 272 6.86 9.06 -8.11
CA THR A 272 5.46 8.68 -7.91
C THR A 272 4.59 9.90 -7.60
N VAL A 273 5.07 10.83 -6.77
CA VAL A 273 4.38 12.09 -6.44
C VAL A 273 4.26 12.97 -7.69
N VAL A 274 5.35 13.18 -8.42
CA VAL A 274 5.35 13.98 -9.67
C VAL A 274 4.35 13.44 -10.69
N ASN A 275 4.36 12.12 -10.92
CA ASN A 275 3.43 11.47 -11.84
C ASN A 275 1.98 11.57 -11.38
N THR A 276 1.73 11.58 -10.07
CA THR A 276 0.38 11.75 -9.52
C THR A 276 -0.11 13.18 -9.72
N ILE A 277 0.72 14.18 -9.47
CA ILE A 277 0.36 15.59 -9.67
C ILE A 277 0.06 15.90 -11.13
N ARG A 278 0.83 15.34 -12.07
CA ARG A 278 0.52 15.46 -13.51
C ARG A 278 -0.87 14.91 -13.86
N LYS A 279 -1.27 13.78 -13.25
CA LYS A 279 -2.60 13.18 -13.45
C LYS A 279 -3.74 13.98 -12.82
N LEU A 280 -3.47 14.77 -11.77
CA LEU A 280 -4.48 15.63 -11.16
C LEU A 280 -4.92 16.78 -12.07
N ASN A 281 -4.11 17.12 -13.09
CA ASN A 281 -4.35 18.23 -14.02
C ASN A 281 -4.68 19.56 -13.31
N ASN A 282 -4.05 19.81 -12.16
CA ASN A 282 -4.23 21.03 -11.39
C ASN A 282 -2.92 21.84 -11.40
N PRO A 283 -2.89 23.03 -12.03
CA PRO A 283 -1.67 23.82 -12.19
C PRO A 283 -1.10 24.31 -10.86
N ALA A 284 -1.92 24.45 -9.82
CA ALA A 284 -1.47 24.93 -8.51
C ALA A 284 -0.55 23.92 -7.80
N PHE A 285 -0.76 22.61 -8.01
CA PHE A 285 0.15 21.59 -7.48
C PHE A 285 1.47 21.54 -8.26
N VAL A 286 1.45 21.80 -9.57
CA VAL A 286 2.65 21.86 -10.40
C VAL A 286 3.52 23.03 -9.96
N ASP A 287 2.93 24.23 -9.85
CA ASP A 287 3.61 25.43 -9.35
C ASP A 287 4.19 25.23 -7.94
N LEU A 288 3.45 24.56 -7.05
CA LEU A 288 3.94 24.22 -5.70
C LEU A 288 5.20 23.34 -5.75
N LEU A 289 5.21 22.30 -6.59
CA LEU A 289 6.38 21.44 -6.75
C LEU A 289 7.57 22.18 -7.35
N ASP A 290 7.35 22.96 -8.41
CA ASP A 290 8.43 23.69 -9.09
C ASP A 290 9.11 24.68 -8.13
N LYS A 291 8.31 25.39 -7.32
CA LYS A 291 8.82 26.26 -6.25
C LYS A 291 9.63 25.49 -5.22
N HIS A 292 9.13 24.33 -4.77
CA HIS A 292 9.81 23.52 -3.76
C HIS A 292 11.13 22.94 -4.29
N VAL A 293 11.15 22.39 -5.51
CA VAL A 293 12.35 21.86 -6.16
C VAL A 293 13.38 22.97 -6.38
N THR A 294 12.95 24.13 -6.89
CA THR A 294 13.84 25.29 -7.09
C THR A 294 14.45 25.76 -5.77
N TYR A 295 13.64 25.83 -4.71
CA TYR A 295 14.12 26.20 -3.38
C TYR A 295 15.15 25.19 -2.84
N HIS A 296 14.89 23.89 -2.97
CA HIS A 296 15.82 22.86 -2.52
C HIS A 296 17.12 22.82 -3.33
N LEU A 297 17.07 23.00 -4.65
CA LEU A 297 18.27 23.09 -5.50
C LEU A 297 19.14 24.28 -5.11
N ASN A 298 18.54 25.45 -4.88
CA ASN A 298 19.27 26.65 -4.45
C ASN A 298 19.84 26.53 -3.04
N LYS A 299 19.24 25.70 -2.17
CA LYS A 299 19.71 25.44 -0.81
C LYS A 299 20.83 24.39 -0.76
N THR A 300 20.77 23.35 -1.60
CA THR A 300 21.71 22.24 -1.58
C THR A 300 22.97 22.50 -2.40
N LEU A 301 22.88 23.27 -3.48
CA LEU A 301 24.06 23.72 -4.20
C LEU A 301 24.83 24.65 -3.26
N PRO A 302 26.01 24.23 -2.74
CA PRO A 302 26.88 25.16 -2.07
C PRO A 302 27.09 26.30 -3.06
N ARG A 303 26.91 27.54 -2.63
CA ARG A 303 27.37 28.67 -3.43
C ARG A 303 28.84 28.38 -3.69
N LEU A 304 29.14 27.84 -4.88
CA LEU A 304 30.47 27.73 -5.43
C LEU A 304 30.88 29.17 -5.58
N GLY A 305 31.37 29.73 -4.47
CA GLY A 305 31.85 31.08 -4.41
C GLY A 305 32.85 31.18 -5.54
N SER A 306 32.64 32.18 -6.40
CA SER A 306 33.71 32.81 -7.13
C SER A 306 34.82 33.08 -6.13
N SER A 307 35.70 32.11 -5.99
CA SER A 307 37.04 32.25 -5.49
C SER A 307 37.78 33.07 -6.55
N SER A 308 37.43 34.36 -6.66
CA SER A 308 38.31 35.37 -7.18
C SER A 308 39.40 35.54 -6.12
N GLY A 309 40.36 34.62 -6.12
CA GLY A 309 41.60 34.76 -5.39
C GLY A 309 42.39 35.92 -5.99
N GLN A 310 42.15 37.13 -5.48
CA GLN A 310 43.28 38.00 -5.17
C GLN A 310 43.84 37.51 -3.83
N THR A 311 44.94 36.78 -3.91
CA THR A 311 45.82 36.51 -2.78
C THR A 311 46.49 37.83 -2.36
N PRO A 312 46.27 38.33 -1.14
CA PRO A 312 47.19 39.29 -0.56
C PRO A 312 48.39 38.50 -0.03
N ILE A 313 49.51 38.63 -0.71
CA ILE A 313 50.82 38.23 -0.21
C ILE A 313 51.05 39.03 1.09
N SER A 314 51.29 38.36 2.21
CA SER A 314 51.85 38.99 3.40
C SER A 314 52.83 38.04 4.10
N PRO A 315 53.85 38.60 4.77
CA PRO A 315 55.14 37.95 4.90
C PRO A 315 55.28 37.14 6.18
N ALA A 316 56.20 36.20 6.12
CA ALA A 316 56.66 35.36 7.21
C ALA A 316 57.16 36.18 8.40
N VAL A 317 56.74 35.80 9.61
CA VAL A 317 57.48 36.05 10.85
C VAL A 317 57.57 34.75 11.64
N GLU A 318 58.80 34.47 12.02
CA GLU A 318 59.37 33.26 12.59
C GLU A 318 59.41 33.36 14.14
N ARG A 319 59.47 32.19 14.78
CA ARG A 319 59.95 31.90 16.16
C ARG A 319 58.99 32.15 17.35
N SER A 320 58.70 31.09 18.13
CA SER A 320 59.54 30.65 19.25
C SER A 320 58.84 29.63 20.17
N ARG A 321 59.65 28.70 20.67
CA ARG A 321 59.42 27.69 21.73
C ARG A 321 59.02 28.32 23.08
N ALA A 322 58.26 27.59 23.91
CA ALA A 322 58.62 27.24 25.30
C ALA A 322 57.52 26.43 26.05
N SER A 323 57.93 25.25 26.53
CA SER A 323 57.85 24.74 27.93
C SER A 323 56.52 24.63 28.71
N SER A 324 56.24 23.39 29.15
CA SER A 324 55.34 22.96 30.25
C SER A 324 55.78 23.49 31.64
N PRO A 325 54.96 23.36 32.72
CA PRO A 325 54.94 22.11 33.52
C PRO A 325 53.63 21.71 34.24
N THR A 326 53.51 20.39 34.43
CA THR A 326 53.00 19.56 35.56
C THR A 326 52.22 20.19 36.71
N THR A 327 51.04 19.62 37.06
CA THR A 327 50.58 19.40 38.47
C THR A 327 49.56 18.24 38.54
N THR A 328 49.75 17.36 39.52
CA THR A 328 49.07 16.09 39.88
C THR A 328 47.76 16.29 40.70
N PRO A 329 46.95 15.23 40.98
CA PRO A 329 45.53 15.30 41.36
C PRO A 329 45.21 15.03 42.85
N PRO A 330 43.94 15.11 43.27
CA PRO A 330 43.44 14.40 44.45
C PRO A 330 42.17 13.52 44.18
N PRO A 331 41.74 12.68 45.15
CA PRO A 331 41.09 11.40 44.90
C PRO A 331 39.56 11.42 44.93
N SER A 332 39.00 10.37 44.32
CA SER A 332 37.58 9.98 44.33
C SER A 332 37.08 9.58 45.74
N PRO A 333 35.75 9.63 45.93
CA PRO A 333 35.08 8.40 46.33
C PRO A 333 33.79 8.11 45.54
N SER A 334 33.74 6.86 45.08
CA SER A 334 32.60 5.94 44.99
C SER A 334 31.17 6.53 45.11
N SER A 335 30.43 6.46 44.00
CA SER A 335 28.97 6.27 44.01
C SER A 335 28.53 5.70 42.67
N ALA A 336 27.84 4.57 42.74
CA ALA A 336 27.32 3.81 41.61
C ALA A 336 26.36 4.64 40.72
N SER A 337 26.46 4.43 39.40
CA SER A 337 25.40 4.75 38.44
C SER A 337 25.46 3.80 37.24
N PRO A 338 24.31 3.51 36.60
CA PRO A 338 24.18 2.49 35.58
C PRO A 338 24.55 2.99 34.18
N LEU A 339 24.94 2.02 33.34
CA LEU A 339 25.35 2.15 31.94
C LEU A 339 24.34 2.93 31.07
N PRO A 340 24.80 3.81 30.16
CA PRO A 340 24.00 4.26 29.03
C PRO A 340 24.22 3.34 27.82
N LEU A 341 23.11 2.86 27.26
CA LEU A 341 23.06 2.18 25.97
C LEU A 341 23.41 3.16 24.85
N THR A 342 24.53 2.92 24.16
CA THR A 342 24.90 3.59 22.92
C THR A 342 24.10 3.02 21.76
N LEU A 343 23.08 3.76 21.32
CA LEU A 343 22.40 3.57 20.04
C LEU A 343 23.33 4.01 18.90
N GLY A 344 23.87 3.04 18.18
CA GLY A 344 24.60 3.28 16.94
C GLY A 344 23.65 3.65 15.80
N THR A 345 23.81 4.86 15.26
CA THR A 345 23.17 5.30 14.01
C THR A 345 23.91 4.75 12.80
N PRO A 346 23.26 4.04 11.85
CA PRO A 346 23.88 3.71 10.57
C PRO A 346 23.73 4.89 9.60
N SER A 347 24.81 5.66 9.43
CA SER A 347 24.92 6.67 8.37
C SER A 347 25.24 6.00 7.02
N HIS A 348 24.22 5.52 6.30
CA HIS A 348 24.34 5.21 4.88
C HIS A 348 24.10 6.48 4.05
N ARG A 349 25.19 7.22 3.81
CA ARG A 349 25.22 8.39 2.94
C ARG A 349 25.34 7.92 1.48
N TRP A 350 24.24 7.95 0.73
CA TRP A 350 24.27 7.83 -0.73
C TRP A 350 24.76 9.16 -1.30
N SER A 351 26.06 9.26 -1.57
CA SER A 351 26.65 10.41 -2.29
C SER A 351 26.57 10.15 -3.79
N LEU A 352 25.42 10.47 -4.40
CA LEU A 352 25.38 10.73 -5.84
C LEU A 352 25.88 12.16 -6.06
N SER A 353 26.98 12.31 -6.78
CA SER A 353 27.52 13.63 -7.12
C SER A 353 26.48 14.41 -7.94
N GLY A 354 26.27 15.69 -7.62
CA GLY A 354 25.27 16.53 -8.31
C GLY A 354 25.48 16.66 -9.82
N VAL A 355 26.69 16.34 -10.30
CA VAL A 355 27.03 16.29 -11.74
C VAL A 355 26.28 15.15 -12.46
N THR A 356 26.05 14.01 -11.81
CA THR A 356 25.35 12.87 -12.43
C THR A 356 23.86 13.11 -12.55
N VAL A 357 23.26 13.86 -11.63
CA VAL A 357 21.82 14.16 -11.64
C VAL A 357 21.47 15.15 -12.74
N ILE A 358 22.31 16.17 -12.98
CA ILE A 358 22.10 17.15 -14.05
C ILE A 358 22.22 16.49 -15.43
N ALA A 359 23.25 15.66 -15.66
CA ALA A 359 23.41 14.93 -16.92
C ALA A 359 22.25 13.95 -17.19
N HIS A 360 21.71 13.33 -16.13
CA HIS A 360 20.54 12.45 -16.27
C HIS A 360 19.26 13.23 -16.58
N MET A 361 19.08 14.42 -15.99
CA MET A 361 17.97 15.31 -16.32
C MET A 361 18.04 15.81 -17.77
N ASP A 362 19.20 16.25 -18.25
CA ASP A 362 19.35 16.69 -19.65
C ASP A 362 19.03 15.56 -20.64
N THR A 363 19.41 14.33 -20.30
CA THR A 363 19.06 13.13 -21.08
C THR A 363 17.54 12.91 -21.12
N LEU A 364 16.86 12.99 -19.97
CA LEU A 364 15.41 12.87 -19.89
C LEU A 364 14.65 14.01 -20.58
N HIS A 365 15.21 15.22 -20.59
CA HIS A 365 14.65 16.36 -21.32
C HIS A 365 14.74 16.15 -22.83
N LYS A 366 15.86 15.60 -23.31
CA LYS A 366 16.04 15.23 -24.72
C LYS A 366 15.08 14.11 -25.15
N GLU A 367 14.99 13.04 -24.37
CA GLU A 367 14.06 11.93 -24.65
C GLU A 367 12.60 12.40 -24.67
N ASN A 368 12.21 13.31 -23.77
CA ASN A 368 10.87 13.91 -23.81
C ASN A 368 10.64 14.80 -25.03
N ALA A 369 11.66 15.50 -25.53
CA ALA A 369 11.53 16.31 -26.74
C ALA A 369 11.35 15.42 -27.98
N ASP A 370 12.11 14.32 -28.06
CA ASP A 370 12.02 13.34 -29.16
C ASP A 370 10.64 12.65 -29.16
N LEU A 371 10.14 12.22 -28.00
CA LEU A 371 8.79 11.65 -27.88
C LEU A 371 7.67 12.63 -28.26
N LYS A 372 7.82 13.92 -27.93
CA LYS A 372 6.85 14.95 -28.35
C LYS A 372 6.83 15.13 -29.86
N ALA A 373 7.99 15.09 -30.52
CA ALA A 373 8.09 15.16 -31.97
C ALA A 373 7.44 13.92 -32.63
N GLU A 374 7.63 12.73 -32.06
CA GLU A 374 7.00 11.50 -32.55
C GLU A 374 5.47 11.53 -32.41
N VAL A 375 4.95 11.95 -31.26
CA VAL A 375 3.50 12.11 -31.04
C VAL A 375 2.88 13.13 -31.99
N GLN A 376 3.60 14.22 -32.27
CA GLN A 376 3.14 15.23 -33.24
C GLN A 376 3.09 14.65 -34.66
N GLY A 377 4.10 13.90 -35.09
CA GLY A 377 4.10 13.22 -36.40
C GLY A 377 3.01 12.16 -36.52
N LEU A 378 2.63 11.48 -35.42
CA LEU A 378 1.50 10.56 -35.40
C LEU A 378 0.15 11.31 -35.51
N ARG A 379 0.00 12.48 -34.87
CA ARG A 379 -1.19 13.31 -35.01
C ARG A 379 -1.40 13.78 -36.44
N GLU A 380 -0.34 14.26 -37.09
CA GLU A 380 -0.39 14.70 -38.50
C GLU A 380 -0.76 13.55 -39.45
N LYS A 381 -0.29 12.33 -39.18
CA LYS A 381 -0.69 11.13 -39.93
C LYS A 381 -2.16 10.78 -39.74
N VAL A 382 -2.69 10.88 -38.51
CA VAL A 382 -4.10 10.63 -38.23
C VAL A 382 -4.98 11.67 -38.93
N GLU A 383 -4.63 12.95 -38.82
CA GLU A 383 -5.35 14.03 -39.50
C GLU A 383 -5.34 13.87 -41.03
N TRP A 384 -4.21 13.43 -41.60
CA TRP A 384 -4.12 13.10 -43.02
C TRP A 384 -5.04 11.94 -43.42
N LEU A 385 -5.09 10.87 -42.62
CA LEU A 385 -5.98 9.72 -42.86
C LEU A 385 -7.46 10.10 -42.74
N GLU A 386 -7.82 10.94 -41.77
CA GLU A 386 -9.18 11.44 -41.59
C GLU A 386 -9.61 12.30 -42.78
N LYS A 387 -8.73 13.17 -43.29
CA LYS A 387 -8.99 13.96 -44.49
C LYS A 387 -9.16 13.09 -45.73
N TYR A 388 -8.34 12.05 -45.87
CA TYR A 388 -8.41 11.13 -47.01
C TYR A 388 -9.67 10.26 -46.98
N ASN A 389 -10.14 9.84 -45.80
CA ASN A 389 -11.38 9.09 -45.66
C ASN A 389 -12.66 9.95 -45.76
N GLY A 390 -12.54 11.27 -45.59
CA GLY A 390 -13.67 12.22 -45.70
C GLY A 390 -14.05 12.57 -47.15
N GLU A 391 -13.14 12.37 -48.10
CA GLU A 391 -13.43 12.53 -49.54
C GLU A 391 -14.01 11.21 -50.08
N GLY A 392 -15.30 11.01 -49.81
CA GLY A 392 -16.07 9.89 -50.34
C GLY A 392 -15.91 9.77 -51.86
N THR A 393 -15.21 8.73 -52.28
CA THR A 393 -15.26 8.20 -53.64
C THR A 393 -16.66 7.66 -53.88
N SER A 394 -17.54 8.53 -54.37
CA SER A 394 -18.71 8.18 -55.15
C SER A 394 -18.23 7.61 -56.49
N ASP A 395 -18.54 6.34 -56.71
CA ASP A 395 -18.57 5.61 -57.98
C ASP A 395 -17.26 5.35 -58.78
N ASP A 396 -16.98 4.05 -58.88
CA ASP A 396 -16.48 3.35 -60.07
C ASP A 396 -15.03 3.56 -60.56
N SER A 397 -14.04 3.20 -59.74
CA SER A 397 -12.67 2.95 -60.25
C SER A 397 -11.86 1.95 -59.42
N SER A 398 -12.16 0.66 -59.57
CA SER A 398 -11.40 -0.47 -58.99
C SER A 398 -10.05 -0.74 -59.70
N ARG A 399 -9.39 0.26 -60.31
CA ARG A 399 -8.14 0.05 -61.06
C ARG A 399 -7.17 1.22 -60.93
N ASP A 400 -6.71 1.55 -59.72
CA ASP A 400 -5.42 2.26 -59.59
C ASP A 400 -4.77 2.24 -58.19
N TRP A 401 -4.76 1.07 -57.54
CA TRP A 401 -4.07 0.91 -56.24
C TRP A 401 -2.53 0.92 -56.34
N SER A 402 -1.96 0.90 -57.54
CA SER A 402 -0.51 0.78 -57.77
C SER A 402 0.27 2.10 -57.80
N ALA A 403 -0.38 3.26 -57.97
CA ALA A 403 0.32 4.54 -58.14
C ALA A 403 0.65 5.28 -56.83
N GLY A 404 -0.09 5.02 -55.74
CA GLY A 404 0.05 5.76 -54.47
C GLY A 404 1.23 5.31 -53.58
N CYS A 405 1.74 4.09 -53.75
CA CYS A 405 2.79 3.53 -52.89
C CYS A 405 4.21 4.04 -53.21
N ALA A 406 4.40 4.85 -54.26
CA ALA A 406 5.70 5.35 -54.67
C ALA A 406 6.17 6.62 -53.95
N ALA A 407 5.32 7.29 -53.16
CA ALA A 407 5.62 8.61 -52.59
C ALA A 407 6.11 8.62 -51.12
N VAL A 408 6.22 7.47 -50.45
CA VAL A 408 6.79 7.39 -49.09
C VAL A 408 7.98 6.43 -49.12
N GLY A 409 9.15 7.00 -49.40
CA GLY A 409 10.42 6.29 -49.37
C GLY A 409 10.76 5.79 -47.97
N ARG A 410 10.33 4.56 -47.67
CA ARG A 410 11.01 3.56 -46.83
C ARG A 410 10.15 2.30 -46.76
N VAL A 411 10.24 1.49 -47.81
CA VAL A 411 9.78 0.09 -47.81
C VAL A 411 11.02 -0.78 -47.89
N GLY A 412 11.47 -1.21 -46.71
CA GLY A 412 12.36 -2.33 -46.52
C GLY A 412 11.89 -3.03 -45.26
N GLU A 413 11.50 -4.30 -45.40
CA GLU A 413 11.08 -5.21 -44.33
C GLU A 413 9.63 -5.04 -43.81
N LEU A 414 8.69 -5.71 -44.49
CA LEU A 414 7.57 -6.45 -43.89
C LEU A 414 6.76 -7.13 -45.01
N LYS A 415 7.38 -8.09 -45.70
CA LYS A 415 6.65 -9.14 -46.41
C LYS A 415 6.70 -10.37 -45.52
N ASP A 416 5.73 -10.47 -44.61
CA ASP A 416 5.27 -11.73 -44.01
C ASP A 416 4.23 -11.40 -42.94
N PHE A 417 2.98 -11.16 -43.35
CA PHE A 417 1.80 -11.55 -42.57
C PHE A 417 0.63 -11.69 -43.54
N GLY A 418 0.34 -12.95 -43.88
CA GLY A 418 -0.90 -13.33 -44.54
C GLY A 418 -2.08 -13.29 -43.57
N HIS A 419 -3.26 -13.06 -44.14
CA HIS A 419 -4.61 -13.27 -43.59
C HIS A 419 -4.85 -12.76 -42.16
N VAL A 420 -5.45 -11.58 -42.07
CA VAL A 420 -6.26 -11.19 -40.91
C VAL A 420 -7.72 -11.14 -41.34
N ASP A 421 -8.49 -11.91 -40.60
CA ASP A 421 -9.92 -12.17 -40.67
C ASP A 421 -10.74 -10.90 -40.44
N SER A 422 -11.83 -10.72 -41.20
CA SER A 422 -12.65 -9.50 -41.24
C SER A 422 -13.71 -9.45 -40.14
N THR A 423 -13.30 -9.57 -38.88
CA THR A 423 -14.24 -9.50 -37.73
C THR A 423 -13.72 -8.57 -36.64
N LEU A 424 -13.62 -7.28 -36.95
CA LEU A 424 -13.58 -6.22 -35.92
C LEU A 424 -13.95 -4.84 -36.49
N TYR A 425 -15.11 -4.76 -37.13
CA TYR A 425 -15.81 -3.48 -37.37
C TYR A 425 -17.18 -3.53 -36.70
N GLN A 426 -17.17 -3.49 -35.37
CA GLN A 426 -18.30 -3.11 -34.53
C GLN A 426 -17.74 -2.82 -33.14
N THR A 427 -17.26 -1.58 -32.94
CA THR A 427 -17.39 -0.76 -31.72
C THR A 427 -16.52 0.50 -31.92
N VAL A 428 -17.07 1.48 -32.65
CA VAL A 428 -16.93 2.92 -32.39
C VAL A 428 -18.32 3.51 -32.57
#